data_AF-A0A0U4WFT4-F1
#
_entry.id   AF-A0A0U4WFT4-F1
#
_cell.length_a   1.000
_cell.length_b   1.000
_cell.length_c   1.000
_cell.angle_alpha   90.00
_cell.angle_beta   90.00
_cell.angle_gamma   90.00
#
_symmetry.space_group_name_H-M   'P 1'
#
loop_
_entity.id
_entity.type
_entity.pdbx_description
1 polymer ?
#
loop_
_entity_poly.entity_id
_entity_poly.type
_entity_poly.pdbx_seq_one_letter_code
_entity_poly.pdbx_strand_id
1 'polypeptide(L)' 'MSKKIDVQKLAAELKIDNNELFSEAVKAMKSELQNNPTNSNIHISFLLDVATRLRDHSEQFTIQLIQKVVDEIKD' A
#
# COMPACT_ATOMS: atom_id res chain seq x y z
N MET A 1 -29.78 -17.83 -4.47
CA MET A 1 -28.62 -18.54 -3.91
C MET A 1 -27.72 -17.50 -3.27
N SER A 2 -27.25 -17.68 -2.04
CA SER A 2 -26.18 -16.83 -1.48
C SER A 2 -24.89 -17.18 -2.22
N LYS A 3 -24.48 -16.35 -3.18
CA LYS A 3 -23.10 -16.36 -3.67
C LYS A 3 -22.21 -16.07 -2.47
N LYS A 4 -21.32 -17.01 -2.14
CA LYS A 4 -20.26 -16.75 -1.16
C LYS A 4 -19.18 -15.93 -1.86
N ILE A 5 -18.87 -14.76 -1.33
CA ILE A 5 -17.79 -13.91 -1.84
C ILE A 5 -16.47 -14.44 -1.31
N ASP A 6 -15.54 -14.72 -2.23
CA ASP A 6 -14.18 -15.14 -1.89
C ASP A 6 -13.30 -13.91 -1.68
N VAL A 7 -13.35 -13.38 -0.46
CA VAL A 7 -12.55 -12.20 -0.06
C VAL A 7 -11.04 -12.48 -0.16
N GLN A 8 -10.60 -13.73 0.02
CA GLN A 8 -9.18 -14.08 -0.07
C GLN A 8 -8.66 -13.94 -1.50
N LYS A 9 -9.45 -14.40 -2.48
CA LYS A 9 -9.13 -14.23 -3.90
C LYS A 9 -9.06 -12.75 -4.28
N LEU A 10 -10.06 -11.95 -3.91
CA LEU A 10 -10.11 -10.51 -4.19
C LEU A 10 -8.91 -9.76 -3.57
N ALA A 11 -8.54 -10.13 -2.34
CA ALA A 11 -7.37 -9.58 -1.66
C ALA A 11 -6.06 -9.96 -2.36
N ALA A 12 -5.94 -11.19 -2.87
CA ALA A 12 -4.75 -11.64 -3.58
C ALA A 12 -4.55 -10.88 -4.90
N GLU A 13 -5.63 -10.62 -5.64
CA GLU A 13 -5.60 -9.80 -6.86
C GLU A 13 -5.13 -8.37 -6.58
N LEU A 14 -5.67 -7.72 -5.53
CA LEU A 14 -5.31 -6.34 -5.16
C LEU A 14 -3.90 -6.19 -4.60
N LYS A 15 -3.37 -7.25 -3.98
CA LYS A 15 -2.09 -7.21 -3.25
C LYS A 15 -0.90 -6.95 -4.18
N ILE A 16 -0.94 -7.43 -5.42
CA ILE A 16 0.16 -7.28 -6.37
C ILE A 16 0.33 -5.80 -6.74
N ASP A 17 -0.73 -5.18 -7.25
CA ASP A 17 -0.74 -3.79 -7.70
C ASP A 17 -0.40 -2.81 -6.56
N ASN A 18 -0.96 -3.04 -5.37
CA ASN A 18 -0.69 -2.20 -4.21
C ASN A 18 0.78 -2.27 -3.79
N ASN A 19 1.39 -3.46 -3.80
CA ASN A 19 2.79 -3.64 -3.37
C ASN A 19 3.77 -2.96 -4.33
N GLU A 20 3.47 -2.92 -5.63
CA GLU A 20 4.31 -2.23 -6.61
C GLU A 20 4.34 -0.72 -6.33
N LEU A 21 3.18 -0.09 -6.10
CA LEU A 21 3.08 1.33 -5.76
C LEU A 21 3.87 1.68 -4.49
N PHE A 22 3.75 0.86 -3.44
CA PHE A 22 4.51 1.06 -2.21
C PHE A 22 6.02 0.89 -2.42
N SER A 23 6.43 -0.14 -3.18
CA SER A 23 7.83 -0.42 -3.50
C SER A 23 8.49 0.71 -4.29
N GLU A 24 7.80 1.30 -5.27
CA GLU A 24 8.27 2.45 -6.03
C GLU A 24 8.48 3.67 -5.15
N ALA A 25 7.52 3.96 -4.26
CA ALA A 25 7.64 5.07 -3.31
C ALA A 25 8.85 4.89 -2.37
N VAL A 26 9.06 3.68 -1.83
CA VAL A 26 10.21 3.37 -0.95
C VAL A 26 11.53 3.46 -1.72
N LYS A 27 11.58 3.04 -2.98
CA LYS A 27 12.79 3.17 -3.83
C LYS A 27 13.17 4.62 -4.07
N ALA A 28 12.20 5.49 -4.38
CA ALA A 28 12.45 6.91 -4.59
C ALA A 28 13.07 7.55 -3.34
N MET A 29 12.49 7.28 -2.18
CA MET A 29 12.96 7.79 -0.89
C MET A 29 14.35 7.22 -0.50
N LYS A 30 14.64 5.96 -0.84
CA LYS A 30 15.98 5.37 -0.62
C LYS A 30 17.05 6.10 -1.44
N SER A 31 16.74 6.58 -2.64
CA SER A 31 17.69 7.34 -3.45
C SER A 31 18.05 8.68 -2.79
N GLU A 32 17.08 9.37 -2.18
CA GLU A 32 17.32 10.62 -1.44
C GLU A 32 18.21 10.42 -0.21
N LEU A 33 18.03 9.32 0.52
CA LEU A 33 18.91 8.93 1.63
C LEU A 33 20.35 8.71 1.17
N GLN A 34 20.55 8.01 0.05
CA GLN A 34 21.88 7.71 -0.48
C GLN A 34 22.62 8.99 -0.88
N ASN A 35 21.90 10.01 -1.35
CA ASN A 35 22.48 11.31 -1.71
C ASN A 35 22.79 12.19 -0.48
N ASN A 36 22.27 11.86 0.71
CA ASN A 36 22.42 12.66 1.92
C ASN A 36 22.76 11.81 3.17
N PRO A 37 23.85 11.02 3.15
CA PRO A 37 24.07 9.95 4.12
C PRO A 37 24.30 10.42 5.56
N THR A 38 24.75 11.66 5.78
CA THR A 38 25.06 12.19 7.12
C THR A 38 23.97 13.10 7.69
N ASN A 39 22.91 13.39 6.94
CA ASN A 39 21.87 14.31 7.38
C ASN A 39 20.80 13.56 8.20
N SER A 40 20.98 13.53 9.52
CA SER A 40 20.05 12.84 10.44
C SER A 40 18.60 13.31 10.34
N ASN A 41 18.35 14.57 9.96
CA ASN A 41 16.98 15.07 9.75
C ASN A 41 16.33 14.41 8.54
N ILE A 42 17.09 14.18 7.47
CA ILE A 42 16.61 13.46 6.28
C ILE A 42 16.31 11.99 6.63
N HIS A 43 17.14 11.35 7.46
CA HIS A 43 16.87 9.98 7.95
C HIS A 43 15.60 9.88 8.79
N ILE A 44 15.37 10.83 9.70
CA ILE A 44 14.15 10.87 10.52
C ILE A 44 12.92 11.13 9.65
N SER A 45 12.99 12.10 8.73
CA SER A 45 11.91 12.37 7.76
C SER A 45 11.58 11.12 6.96
N PHE A 46 12.59 10.42 6.45
CA PHE A 46 12.41 9.17 5.72
C PHE A 46 11.64 8.11 6.52
N LEU A 47 11.99 7.90 7.79
CA LEU A 47 11.31 6.91 8.62
C LEU A 47 9.84 7.29 8.84
N LEU A 48 9.55 8.57 9.07
CA LEU A 48 8.19 9.08 9.22
C LEU A 48 7.39 8.97 7.91
N ASP A 49 8.02 9.25 6.77
CA ASP A 49 7.39 9.16 5.45
C ASP A 49 7.09 7.71 5.06
N VAL A 50 8.01 6.78 5.33
CA VAL A 50 7.77 5.34 5.12
C VAL A 50 6.64 4.84 6.02
N ALA A 51 6.61 5.24 7.30
CA ALA A 51 5.53 4.86 8.21
C ALA A 51 4.17 5.41 7.76
N THR A 52 4.14 6.67 7.32
CA THR A 52 2.94 7.33 6.79
C THR A 52 2.45 6.61 5.54
N ARG A 53 3.33 6.36 4.57
CA ARG A 53 2.97 5.65 3.33
C ARG A 53 2.54 4.21 3.57
N LEU A 54 3.12 3.51 4.55
CA LEU A 54 2.70 2.16 4.91
C LEU A 54 1.27 2.16 5.47
N ARG A 55 0.93 3.14 6.31
CA ARG A 55 -0.43 3.34 6.80
C ARG A 55 -1.38 3.67 5.65
N ASP A 56 -1.04 4.66 4.83
CA ASP A 56 -1.91 5.08 3.72
C ASP A 56 -2.12 3.93 2.72
N HIS A 57 -1.09 3.11 2.48
CA HIS A 57 -1.19 1.90 1.66
C HIS A 57 -2.12 0.83 2.27
N SER A 58 -2.06 0.59 3.59
CA SER A 58 -2.95 -0.38 4.24
C SER A 58 -4.40 0.09 4.25
N GLU A 59 -4.63 1.39 4.41
CA GLU A 59 -5.95 2.02 4.30
C GLU A 59 -6.50 1.91 2.88
N GLN A 60 -5.69 2.26 1.86
CA GLN A 60 -6.09 2.16 0.45
C GLN A 60 -6.40 0.72 0.03
N PHE A 61 -5.56 -0.24 0.41
CA PHE A 61 -5.82 -1.67 0.17
C PHE A 61 -7.16 -2.10 0.78
N THR A 62 -7.44 -1.68 2.02
CA THR A 62 -8.69 -2.00 2.72
C THR A 62 -9.90 -1.40 2.01
N ILE A 63 -9.82 -0.13 1.60
CA ILE A 63 -10.89 0.55 0.86
C ILE A 63 -11.17 -0.17 -0.47
N GLN A 64 -10.13 -0.49 -1.24
CA GLN A 64 -10.27 -1.19 -2.52
C GLN A 64 -10.85 -2.59 -2.35
N LEU A 65 -10.45 -3.31 -1.29
CA LEU A 65 -11.00 -4.63 -0.99
C LEU A 65 -12.49 -4.54 -0.65
N ILE A 66 -12.89 -3.57 0.17
CA ILE A 66 -14.29 -3.33 0.49
C ILE A 66 -15.09 -2.99 -0.78
N GLN A 67 -14.55 -2.14 -1.65
CA GLN A 67 -15.19 -1.80 -2.93
C GLN A 67 -15.41 -3.04 -3.80
N LYS A 68 -14.38 -3.88 -4.01
CA LYS A 68 -14.52 -5.14 -4.76
C LYS A 68 -15.57 -6.08 -4.14
N VAL A 69 -15.61 -6.19 -2.81
CA VAL A 69 -16.63 -6.99 -2.12
C VAL A 69 -18.03 -6.42 -2.37
N VAL A 70 -18.21 -5.10 -2.28
CA VAL A 70 -19.50 -4.44 -2.54
C VAL A 70 -19.95 -4.64 -3.98
N ASP A 71 -19.04 -4.60 -4.94
CA ASP A 71 -19.35 -4.82 -6.35
C ASP A 71 -19.80 -6.27 -6.61
N GLU A 72 -19.11 -7.26 -6.02
CA GLU A 72 -19.51 -8.68 -6.08
C GLU A 72 -20.86 -8.99 -5.38
N ILE A 73 -21.29 -8.17 -4.41
CA ILE A 73 -22.63 -8.29 -3.80
C ILE A 73 -23.71 -7.81 -4.78
N LYS A 74 -23.42 -6.79 -5.58
CA LYS A 74 -24.38 -6.15 -6.49
C LYS A 74 -24.57 -6.94 -7.79
N ASP A 75 -23.63 -7.81 -8.15
CA ASP A 75 -23.63 -8.68 -9.35
C ASP A 75 -24.27 -10.07 -9.16
#